data_AF-A0A519SQX6-F1
#
_entry.id   AF-A0A519SQX6-F1
#
_cell.length_a   1.000
_cell.length_b   1.000
_cell.length_c   1.000
_cell.angle_alpha   90.00
_cell.angle_beta   90.00
_cell.angle_gamma   90.00
#
_symmetry.space_group_name_H-M   'P 1'
#
loop_
_entity.id
_entity.type
_entity.pdbx_description
1 polymer ?
#
loop_
_entity_poly.entity_id
_entity_poly.type
_entity_poly.pdbx_seq_one_letter_code
_entity_poly.pdbx_strand_id
1 'polypeptide(L)'
;MANYMVFLNDALVNIGANRLALTNVDASALSTVNPSGFSAKSMIQTSGNQSDLGLQKTYGGNSSVLFPVGVGTRYMPAVIQLSSAVPLDKYGQVSVSPTNTRNPFTTTANTLPYYWKVRSTGFSTLPTGGVSLSFTMNNADAPTTSSYTNYKPGRYTPVNWTTSTSNFIQFGPNATANSTILFRSNNQFDGEFTAGEQAAFGAITSFYSRTSGNWETNTTWSTSGYNGAAVANGTTAGTNFPGPGNPVFIGSAANGVYHTVNVTANTAKSGSLVIDRGSTLDVASTINHNFGALPDAKIGGSGRLRVSSSGATAIFPGGDFGSFIQYGGGTVEYYSTGTSFAVPPAAGSLTLNQYR
;
A
#
# COMPACT_ATOMS: atom_id res chain seq x y z
N MET A 1 15.00 10.52 -28.15
CA MET A 1 14.76 11.86 -27.58
C MET A 1 14.24 11.67 -26.17
N ALA A 2 14.83 12.32 -25.17
CA ALA A 2 14.34 12.23 -23.80
C ALA A 2 13.09 13.11 -23.68
N ASN A 3 11.94 12.51 -23.37
CA ASN A 3 10.68 13.24 -23.29
C ASN A 3 10.63 14.04 -21.98
N TYR A 4 10.37 15.35 -22.08
CA TYR A 4 10.07 16.22 -20.94
C TYR A 4 8.57 16.50 -20.91
N MET A 5 8.02 16.64 -19.70
CA MET A 5 6.67 17.15 -19.49
C MET A 5 6.78 18.53 -18.84
N VAL A 6 6.30 19.56 -19.52
CA VAL A 6 6.37 20.95 -19.05
C VAL A 6 4.96 21.52 -18.97
N PHE A 7 4.59 22.00 -17.79
CA PHE A 7 3.36 22.76 -17.57
C PHE A 7 3.62 24.21 -17.98
N LEU A 8 3.05 24.63 -19.11
CA LEU A 8 3.19 26.01 -19.61
C LEU A 8 2.28 27.01 -18.88
N ASN A 9 1.18 26.51 -18.31
CA ASN A 9 0.20 27.24 -17.52
C ASN A 9 -0.30 26.34 -16.39
N ASP A 10 -1.12 26.89 -15.49
CA ASP A 10 -1.91 26.08 -14.56
C ASP A 10 -2.72 25.03 -15.33
N ALA A 11 -2.42 23.77 -15.08
CA ALA A 11 -3.14 22.66 -15.69
C ALA A 11 -3.24 21.47 -14.72
N LEU A 12 -4.30 20.70 -14.87
CA LEU A 12 -4.52 19.47 -14.14
C LEU A 12 -4.39 18.30 -15.10
N VAL A 13 -3.41 17.43 -14.87
CA VAL A 13 -3.24 16.19 -15.63
C VAL A 13 -3.86 15.07 -14.81
N ASN A 14 -5.10 14.70 -15.10
CA ASN A 14 -5.81 13.63 -14.39
C ASN A 14 -5.47 12.28 -15.00
N ILE A 15 -4.81 11.42 -14.22
CA ILE A 15 -4.40 10.07 -14.63
C ILE A 15 -5.31 8.98 -14.04
N GLY A 16 -6.29 9.35 -13.20
CA GLY A 16 -7.17 8.42 -12.50
C GLY A 16 -6.38 7.41 -11.67
N ALA A 17 -6.72 6.12 -11.79
CA ALA A 17 -6.01 5.02 -11.15
C ALA A 17 -4.73 4.57 -11.89
N ASN A 18 -4.47 5.14 -13.08
CA ASN A 18 -3.39 4.68 -13.95
C ASN A 18 -2.01 5.17 -13.46
N ARG A 19 -0.98 4.65 -14.11
CA ARG A 19 0.40 5.11 -13.93
C ARG A 19 0.77 6.10 -15.02
N LEU A 20 1.31 7.25 -14.64
CA LEU A 20 2.07 8.10 -15.55
C LEU A 20 3.56 7.88 -15.30
N ALA A 21 4.28 7.37 -16.30
CA ALA A 21 5.70 7.04 -16.18
C ALA A 21 6.57 8.06 -16.91
N LEU A 22 7.46 8.72 -16.18
CA LEU A 22 8.51 9.58 -16.71
C LEU A 22 9.83 8.80 -16.68
N THR A 23 10.24 8.32 -17.85
CA THR A 23 11.45 7.50 -18.03
C THR A 23 12.71 8.32 -18.26
N ASN A 24 12.57 9.60 -18.61
CA ASN A 24 13.68 10.53 -18.66
C ASN A 24 14.31 10.65 -17.26
N VAL A 25 15.63 10.47 -17.16
CA VAL A 25 16.36 10.39 -15.88
C VAL A 25 16.64 11.76 -15.26
N ASP A 26 16.54 12.84 -16.03
CA ASP A 26 16.78 14.19 -15.53
C ASP A 26 15.82 14.56 -14.41
N ALA A 27 16.33 15.23 -13.38
CA ALA A 27 15.51 15.70 -12.26
C ALA A 27 14.42 16.68 -12.72
N SER A 28 14.69 17.44 -13.79
CA SER A 28 13.79 18.40 -14.42
C SER A 28 12.92 17.81 -15.54
N ALA A 29 12.86 16.47 -15.69
CA ALA A 29 11.99 15.83 -16.67
C ALA A 29 10.50 16.19 -16.52
N LEU A 30 10.12 16.65 -15.33
CA LEU A 30 8.85 17.29 -15.04
C LEU A 30 9.11 18.69 -14.50
N SER A 31 8.55 19.70 -15.15
CA SER A 31 8.72 21.09 -14.73
C SER A 31 7.48 21.92 -15.02
N THR A 32 7.45 23.12 -14.45
CA THR A 32 6.46 24.15 -14.75
C THR A 32 7.18 25.46 -14.99
N VAL A 33 6.69 26.25 -15.93
CA VAL A 33 7.19 27.62 -16.16
C VAL A 33 6.44 28.66 -15.32
N ASN A 34 5.39 28.24 -14.61
CA ASN A 34 4.65 29.14 -13.72
C ASN A 34 5.54 29.57 -12.54
N PRO A 35 5.75 30.89 -12.31
CA PRO A 35 6.53 31.40 -11.18
C PRO A 35 6.03 30.93 -9.80
N SER A 36 4.73 30.65 -9.65
CA SER A 36 4.19 30.10 -8.39
C SER A 36 4.48 28.62 -8.18
N GLY A 37 5.09 27.95 -9.16
CA GLY A 37 5.37 26.52 -9.14
C GLY A 37 4.11 25.65 -9.25
N PHE A 38 4.28 24.36 -8.97
CA PHE A 38 3.17 23.41 -8.89
C PHE A 38 2.28 23.69 -7.67
N SER A 39 0.98 23.46 -7.82
CA SER A 39 -0.04 23.82 -6.84
C SER A 39 -1.32 23.01 -7.03
N ALA A 40 -2.37 23.29 -6.26
CA ALA A 40 -3.70 22.70 -6.47
C ALA A 40 -4.33 23.03 -7.84
N LYS A 41 -3.82 24.03 -8.55
CA LYS A 41 -4.22 24.40 -9.92
C LYS A 41 -3.26 23.88 -11.00
N SER A 42 -2.08 23.41 -10.58
CA SER A 42 -1.03 22.92 -11.46
C SER A 42 -0.43 21.65 -10.86
N MET A 43 -1.00 20.48 -11.17
CA MET A 43 -0.56 19.19 -10.60
C MET A 43 -1.02 18.00 -11.45
N ILE A 44 -0.43 16.83 -11.16
CA ILE A 44 -0.88 15.53 -11.67
C ILE A 44 -1.86 14.93 -10.66
N GLN A 45 -3.09 14.64 -11.08
CA GLN A 45 -4.14 14.14 -10.21
C GLN A 45 -4.31 12.63 -10.33
N THR A 46 -4.36 11.94 -9.19
CA THR A 46 -4.83 10.55 -9.09
C THR A 46 -6.29 10.52 -8.63
N SER A 47 -6.93 9.36 -8.72
CA SER A 47 -8.29 9.15 -8.17
C SER A 47 -8.33 9.25 -6.65
N GLY A 48 -7.19 9.05 -5.98
CA GLY A 48 -7.05 9.05 -4.53
C GLY A 48 -7.32 7.70 -3.88
N ASN A 49 -7.33 6.61 -4.65
CA ASN A 49 -7.50 5.25 -4.12
C ASN A 49 -6.13 4.68 -3.74
N GLN A 50 -6.07 3.74 -2.79
CA GLN A 50 -4.79 3.10 -2.43
C GLN A 50 -4.21 2.21 -3.53
N SER A 51 -5.02 1.81 -4.51
CA SER A 51 -4.57 1.04 -5.67
C SER A 51 -4.01 1.85 -6.81
N ASP A 52 -4.25 3.16 -6.82
CA ASP A 52 -3.70 4.08 -7.81
C ASP A 52 -2.19 3.87 -7.95
N LEU A 53 -1.74 3.84 -9.20
CA LEU A 53 -0.33 3.60 -9.51
C LEU A 53 0.51 4.88 -9.42
N GLY A 54 -0.11 6.04 -9.67
CA GLY A 54 0.48 7.36 -9.43
C GLY A 54 1.51 7.81 -10.47
N LEU A 55 2.28 8.83 -10.09
CA LEU A 55 3.38 9.37 -10.89
C LEU A 55 4.66 8.57 -10.60
N GLN A 56 5.17 7.90 -11.62
CA GLN A 56 6.42 7.16 -11.57
C GLN A 56 7.55 7.94 -12.26
N LYS A 57 8.68 8.09 -11.57
CA LYS A 57 9.90 8.72 -12.08
C LYS A 57 11.07 7.73 -12.08
N THR A 58 11.78 7.66 -13.20
CA THR A 58 13.09 6.96 -13.28
C THR A 58 14.20 7.87 -12.78
N TYR A 59 15.04 7.36 -11.90
CA TYR A 59 16.20 8.08 -11.37
C TYR A 59 17.43 7.72 -12.22
N GLY A 60 18.32 8.69 -12.44
CA GLY A 60 19.66 8.44 -13.00
C GLY A 60 20.77 9.06 -12.15
N GLY A 61 20.45 9.48 -10.93
CA GLY A 61 21.35 10.21 -10.06
C GLY A 61 20.77 10.40 -8.67
N ASN A 62 21.48 11.15 -7.83
CA ASN A 62 21.08 11.47 -6.46
C ASN A 62 20.27 12.77 -6.32
N SER A 63 19.84 13.34 -7.45
CA SER A 63 19.08 14.58 -7.47
C SER A 63 17.77 14.46 -6.69
N SER A 64 17.39 15.55 -6.03
CA SER A 64 16.07 15.68 -5.43
C SER A 64 15.00 15.77 -6.51
N VAL A 65 13.94 14.99 -6.38
CA VAL A 65 12.83 14.91 -7.33
C VAL A 65 11.54 15.34 -6.65
N LEU A 66 10.86 16.33 -7.23
CA LEU A 66 9.51 16.72 -6.86
C LEU A 66 8.48 15.85 -7.59
N PHE A 67 7.53 15.31 -6.83
CA PHE A 67 6.32 14.67 -7.32
C PHE A 67 5.14 15.63 -7.06
N PRO A 68 4.73 16.44 -8.05
CA PRO A 68 3.63 17.40 -7.88
C PRO A 68 2.29 16.70 -8.08
N VAL A 69 1.96 15.81 -7.16
CA VAL A 69 0.74 14.98 -7.19
C VAL A 69 -0.34 15.50 -6.26
N GLY A 70 -1.59 15.12 -6.50
CA GLY A 70 -2.72 15.46 -5.65
C GLY A 70 -3.98 14.68 -5.97
N VAL A 71 -5.05 14.95 -5.22
CA VAL A 71 -6.37 14.35 -5.42
C VAL A 71 -7.42 15.46 -5.36
N GLY A 72 -8.30 15.53 -6.36
CA GLY A 72 -9.32 16.57 -6.43
C GLY A 72 -8.69 17.96 -6.30
N THR A 73 -9.13 18.76 -5.33
CA THR A 73 -8.57 20.10 -5.07
C THR A 73 -7.38 20.12 -4.12
N ARG A 74 -6.97 18.97 -3.56
CA ARG A 74 -5.89 18.88 -2.58
C ARG A 74 -4.56 18.61 -3.31
N TYR A 75 -3.63 19.54 -3.21
CA TYR A 75 -2.24 19.35 -3.64
C TYR A 75 -1.45 18.65 -2.54
N MET A 76 -0.82 17.53 -2.87
CA MET A 76 -0.18 16.63 -1.92
C MET A 76 1.23 16.27 -2.41
N PRO A 77 2.15 17.24 -2.52
CA PRO A 77 3.45 16.98 -3.10
C PRO A 77 4.31 16.09 -2.22
N ALA A 78 5.19 15.34 -2.87
CA ALA A 78 6.30 14.64 -2.23
C ALA A 78 7.61 15.10 -2.85
N VAL A 79 8.66 15.21 -2.04
CA VAL A 79 10.03 15.40 -2.51
C VAL A 79 10.85 14.21 -2.03
N ILE A 80 11.49 13.51 -2.97
CA ILE A 80 12.25 12.31 -2.68
C ILE A 80 13.67 12.51 -3.20
N GLN A 81 14.63 12.21 -2.34
CA GLN A 81 16.05 12.38 -2.62
C GLN A 81 16.82 11.14 -2.18
N LEU A 82 17.73 10.71 -3.06
CA LEU A 82 18.78 9.76 -2.72
C LEU A 82 19.95 10.52 -2.07
N SER A 83 20.43 10.03 -0.94
CA SER A 83 21.62 10.58 -0.29
C SER A 83 22.86 10.33 -1.15
N SER A 84 23.78 11.30 -1.16
CA SER A 84 25.00 11.26 -1.97
C SER A 84 26.09 10.31 -1.46
N ALA A 85 25.88 9.66 -0.32
CA ALA A 85 26.96 9.00 0.43
C ALA A 85 27.42 7.64 -0.14
N VAL A 86 26.69 7.02 -1.09
CA VAL A 86 27.13 5.74 -1.69
C VAL A 86 26.73 5.68 -3.18
N PRO A 87 27.66 5.34 -4.09
CA PRO A 87 27.33 5.01 -5.48
C PRO A 87 26.36 3.83 -5.52
N LEU A 88 25.28 3.95 -6.30
CA LEU A 88 24.40 2.82 -6.58
C LEU A 88 24.82 2.18 -7.89
N ASP A 89 24.99 0.86 -7.91
CA ASP A 89 25.31 0.10 -9.13
C ASP A 89 24.17 0.18 -10.16
N LYS A 90 22.94 0.43 -9.68
CA LYS A 90 21.76 0.55 -10.50
C LYS A 90 20.73 1.49 -9.88
N TYR A 91 20.32 2.49 -10.65
CA TYR A 91 19.14 3.30 -10.33
C TYR A 91 17.86 2.61 -10.76
N GLY A 92 16.79 2.93 -10.05
CA GLY A 92 15.45 2.40 -10.29
C GLY A 92 14.42 3.48 -10.54
N GLN A 93 13.17 3.09 -10.30
CA GLN A 93 12.00 3.93 -10.47
C GLN A 93 11.30 4.08 -9.13
N VAL A 94 10.79 5.27 -8.84
CA VAL A 94 9.94 5.53 -7.68
C VAL A 94 8.59 6.03 -8.17
N SER A 95 7.51 5.50 -7.61
CA SER A 95 6.15 5.98 -7.83
C SER A 95 5.55 6.55 -6.57
N VAL A 96 4.86 7.68 -6.70
CA VAL A 96 4.12 8.32 -5.61
C VAL A 96 2.64 8.41 -5.99
N SER A 97 1.77 7.89 -5.13
CA SER A 97 0.32 7.96 -5.27
C SER A 97 -0.32 8.41 -3.94
N PRO A 98 -0.88 9.62 -3.86
CA PRO A 98 -1.65 10.04 -2.70
C PRO A 98 -2.97 9.27 -2.60
N THR A 99 -3.41 9.02 -1.37
CA THR A 99 -4.70 8.40 -1.07
C THR A 99 -5.52 9.38 -0.23
N ASN A 100 -6.78 9.61 -0.62
CA ASN A 100 -7.64 10.63 -0.01
C ASN A 100 -8.55 10.07 1.09
N THR A 101 -8.03 9.10 1.84
CA THR A 101 -8.67 8.48 2.99
C THR A 101 -7.63 8.30 4.08
N ARG A 102 -8.07 8.25 5.35
CA ARG A 102 -7.18 7.96 6.48
C ARG A 102 -6.51 6.61 6.26
N ASN A 103 -5.22 6.50 6.60
CA ASN A 103 -4.54 5.21 6.56
C ASN A 103 -5.29 4.21 7.46
N PRO A 104 -5.70 3.04 6.93
CA PRO A 104 -6.59 2.14 7.66
C PRO A 104 -5.94 1.44 8.86
N PHE A 105 -4.61 1.53 9.00
CA PHE A 105 -3.86 0.93 10.10
C PHE A 105 -3.55 1.91 11.24
N THR A 106 -4.07 3.15 11.18
CA THR A 106 -3.99 4.05 12.33
C THR A 106 -4.98 3.60 13.41
N THR A 107 -4.54 3.59 14.66
CA THR A 107 -5.35 3.11 15.80
C THR A 107 -6.31 4.15 16.36
N THR A 108 -6.18 5.41 15.95
CA THR A 108 -7.09 6.50 16.34
C THR A 108 -7.36 7.43 15.16
N ALA A 109 -8.38 8.28 15.30
CA ALA A 109 -8.72 9.30 14.31
C ALA A 109 -7.87 10.58 14.38
N ASN A 110 -6.88 10.67 15.29
CA ASN A 110 -6.02 11.85 15.44
C ASN A 110 -4.82 11.80 14.46
N THR A 111 -5.10 11.59 13.18
CA THR A 111 -4.14 11.58 12.07
C THR A 111 -4.67 12.38 10.88
N LEU A 112 -3.83 12.63 9.88
CA LEU A 112 -4.29 13.20 8.61
C LEU A 112 -5.35 12.28 7.96
N PRO A 113 -6.39 12.85 7.34
CA PRO A 113 -7.43 12.10 6.63
C PRO A 113 -6.98 11.61 5.24
N TYR A 114 -5.66 11.52 5.03
CA TYR A 114 -5.01 11.12 3.80
C TYR A 114 -3.59 10.66 4.09
N TYR A 115 -2.95 10.06 3.10
CA TYR A 115 -1.56 9.64 3.17
C TYR A 115 -0.93 9.49 1.78
N TRP A 116 0.38 9.25 1.74
CA TRP A 116 1.11 9.01 0.51
C TRP A 116 1.57 7.56 0.44
N LYS A 117 1.42 6.91 -0.71
CA LYS A 117 2.06 5.62 -0.97
C LYS A 117 3.26 5.85 -1.86
N VAL A 118 4.42 5.37 -1.41
CA VAL A 118 5.64 5.35 -2.20
C VAL A 118 5.97 3.90 -2.51
N ARG A 119 6.29 3.64 -3.78
CA ARG A 119 6.72 2.34 -4.28
C ARG A 119 7.98 2.50 -5.11
N SER A 120 8.84 1.52 -5.09
CA SER A 120 10.09 1.53 -5.85
C SER A 120 10.36 0.19 -6.52
N THR A 121 11.12 0.22 -7.61
CA THR A 121 11.56 -0.99 -8.32
C THR A 121 12.87 -0.73 -9.03
N GLY A 122 13.67 -1.78 -9.20
CA GLY A 122 14.89 -1.75 -10.01
C GLY A 122 16.13 -1.14 -9.35
N PHE A 123 16.02 -0.57 -8.14
CA PHE A 123 17.17 -0.14 -7.35
C PHE A 123 17.97 -1.35 -6.85
N SER A 124 19.30 -1.21 -6.81
CA SER A 124 20.15 -2.08 -5.98
C SER A 124 19.88 -1.83 -4.49
N THR A 125 20.48 -2.65 -3.61
CA THR A 125 20.41 -2.43 -2.16
C THR A 125 20.83 -1.00 -1.82
N LEU A 126 19.99 -0.30 -1.06
CA LEU A 126 20.24 1.07 -0.64
C LEU A 126 20.89 1.06 0.75
N PRO A 127 21.90 1.90 1.00
CA PRO A 127 22.55 2.00 2.31
C PRO A 127 21.60 2.63 3.35
N THR A 128 21.90 2.42 4.63
CA THR A 128 21.28 3.19 5.73
C THR A 128 21.49 4.69 5.53
N GLY A 129 20.40 5.45 5.58
CA GLY A 129 20.40 6.86 5.25
C GLY A 129 20.57 7.20 3.77
N GLY A 130 20.44 6.21 2.89
CA GLY A 130 20.42 6.38 1.44
C GLY A 130 19.20 7.12 0.90
N VAL A 131 18.12 7.27 1.67
CA VAL A 131 16.86 7.87 1.22
C VAL A 131 16.34 8.91 2.22
N SER A 132 15.98 10.08 1.68
CA SER A 132 15.19 11.10 2.38
C SER A 132 13.89 11.37 1.61
N LEU A 133 12.78 11.42 2.33
CA LEU A 133 11.47 11.77 1.79
C LEU A 133 10.89 12.93 2.58
N SER A 134 10.22 13.85 1.91
CA SER A 134 9.36 14.83 2.56
C SER A 134 8.02 14.94 1.86
N PHE A 135 7.01 15.27 2.66
CA PHE A 135 5.63 15.42 2.23
C PHE A 135 5.06 16.71 2.82
N THR A 136 4.24 17.42 2.06
CA THR A 136 3.61 18.65 2.55
C THR A 136 2.19 18.37 3.02
N MET A 137 1.87 18.80 4.24
CA MET A 137 0.51 18.81 4.78
C MET A 137 0.01 20.24 4.95
N ASN A 138 -1.30 20.47 4.86
CA ASN A 138 -1.89 21.70 5.37
C ASN A 138 -2.25 21.49 6.85
N ASN A 139 -1.92 22.44 7.72
CA ASN A 139 -2.20 22.32 9.16
C ASN A 139 -3.70 22.24 9.46
N ALA A 140 -4.56 22.78 8.58
CA ALA A 140 -6.01 22.75 8.74
C ALA A 140 -6.61 21.37 8.44
N ASP A 141 -5.85 20.45 7.83
CA ASP A 141 -6.29 19.08 7.59
C ASP A 141 -6.17 18.20 8.85
N ALA A 142 -5.53 18.68 9.93
CA ALA A 142 -5.56 18.00 11.21
C ALA A 142 -7.01 18.05 11.79
N PRO A 143 -7.58 16.93 12.26
CA PRO A 143 -8.90 16.94 12.89
C PRO A 143 -8.91 17.84 14.12
N THR A 144 -10.04 18.53 14.34
CA THR A 144 -10.21 19.50 15.44
C THR A 144 -10.01 18.92 16.84
N THR A 145 -10.14 17.60 16.99
CA THR A 145 -9.85 16.87 18.22
C THR A 145 -8.37 16.73 18.53
N SER A 146 -7.50 17.26 17.66
CA SER A 146 -6.05 17.15 17.77
C SER A 146 -5.37 18.46 17.42
N SER A 147 -4.24 18.73 18.07
CA SER A 147 -3.36 19.84 17.68
C SER A 147 -2.38 19.36 16.64
N TYR A 148 -2.33 20.01 15.47
CA TYR A 148 -1.36 19.69 14.41
C TYR A 148 0.08 19.75 14.94
N THR A 149 0.38 20.60 15.93
CA THR A 149 1.72 20.70 16.54
C THR A 149 2.14 19.46 17.35
N ASN A 150 1.19 18.59 17.72
CA ASN A 150 1.48 17.32 18.38
C ASN A 150 1.79 16.20 17.37
N TYR A 151 1.61 16.46 16.07
CA TYR A 151 1.78 15.42 15.06
C TYR A 151 3.23 14.97 14.97
N LYS A 152 3.39 13.67 14.74
CA LYS A 152 4.63 13.00 14.41
C LYS A 152 4.50 12.35 13.03
N PRO A 153 5.61 12.19 12.28
CA PRO A 153 5.59 11.43 11.04
C PRO A 153 5.31 9.94 11.33
N GLY A 154 4.38 9.35 10.60
CA GLY A 154 4.12 7.91 10.61
C GLY A 154 4.46 7.30 9.26
N ARG A 155 5.37 6.33 9.23
CA ARG A 155 5.63 5.48 8.05
C ARG A 155 5.17 4.07 8.36
N TYR A 156 4.11 3.64 7.70
CA TYR A 156 3.70 2.25 7.70
C TYR A 156 4.46 1.50 6.60
N THR A 157 5.27 0.55 7.02
CA THR A 157 5.74 -0.55 6.18
C THR A 157 4.92 -1.76 6.57
N PRO A 158 4.41 -2.60 5.64
CA PRO A 158 3.49 -3.68 5.96
C PRO A 158 3.89 -4.39 7.26
N VAL A 159 2.94 -4.45 8.19
CA VAL A 159 2.99 -4.95 9.58
C VAL A 159 3.38 -3.99 10.70
N ASN A 160 4.03 -2.85 10.45
CA ASN A 160 4.45 -1.96 11.54
C ASN A 160 4.44 -0.47 11.15
N TRP A 161 4.09 0.38 12.11
CA TRP A 161 4.44 1.79 12.08
C TRP A 161 5.90 1.94 12.51
N THR A 162 6.71 2.55 11.65
CA THR A 162 8.09 2.90 11.97
C THR A 162 8.16 4.36 12.39
N THR A 163 8.73 4.58 13.57
CA THR A 163 9.06 5.90 14.10
C THR A 163 10.57 5.97 14.26
N SER A 164 11.22 6.92 13.58
CA SER A 164 12.64 7.22 13.76
C SER A 164 12.78 8.56 14.46
N THR A 165 13.77 8.71 15.35
CA THR A 165 14.11 10.00 15.96
C THR A 165 14.61 11.02 14.93
N SER A 166 15.04 10.56 13.75
CA SER A 166 15.41 11.42 12.63
C SER A 166 14.20 11.96 11.86
N ASN A 167 13.01 11.40 12.08
CA ASN A 167 11.77 11.86 11.46
C ASN A 167 11.16 12.96 12.32
N PHE A 168 10.80 14.08 11.70
CA PHE A 168 10.11 15.17 12.38
C PHE A 168 9.25 15.98 11.41
N ILE A 169 8.45 16.89 11.96
CA ILE A 169 7.65 17.83 11.19
C ILE A 169 8.24 19.22 11.39
N GLN A 170 8.50 19.92 10.28
CA GLN A 170 8.75 21.36 10.29
C GLN A 170 7.40 22.06 10.21
N PHE A 171 6.92 22.54 11.36
CA PHE A 171 5.61 23.16 11.45
C PHE A 171 5.58 24.54 10.82
N GLY A 172 4.55 24.79 10.02
CA GLY A 172 4.18 26.11 9.55
C GLY A 172 3.75 27.03 10.69
N PRO A 173 3.76 28.36 10.46
CA PRO A 173 3.60 29.36 11.52
C PRO A 173 2.20 29.43 12.14
N ASN A 174 1.18 28.83 11.52
CA ASN A 174 -0.21 28.90 11.99
C ASN A 174 -1.03 27.69 11.50
N ALA A 175 -2.28 27.59 11.95
CA ALA A 175 -3.18 26.46 11.69
C ALA A 175 -3.66 26.33 10.24
N THR A 176 -3.46 27.32 9.36
CA THR A 176 -3.86 27.25 7.93
C THR A 176 -2.66 27.17 6.99
N ALA A 177 -1.45 27.33 7.52
CA ALA A 177 -0.21 27.21 6.78
C ALA A 177 0.13 25.74 6.46
N ASN A 178 1.06 25.56 5.53
CA ASN A 178 1.62 24.24 5.25
C ASN A 178 2.75 23.90 6.23
N SER A 179 2.86 22.61 6.52
CA SER A 179 3.99 22.02 7.25
C SER A 179 4.65 20.94 6.39
N THR A 180 5.93 20.69 6.65
CA THR A 180 6.68 19.64 5.96
C THR A 180 6.91 18.48 6.90
N ILE A 181 6.45 17.29 6.51
CA ILE A 181 6.70 16.03 7.19
C ILE A 181 7.99 15.45 6.61
N LEU A 182 8.98 15.14 7.45
CA LEU A 182 10.28 14.65 7.00
C LEU A 182 10.55 13.24 7.51
N PHE A 183 10.98 12.40 6.58
CA PHE A 183 11.48 11.05 6.83
C PHE A 183 12.94 10.97 6.38
N ARG A 184 13.86 10.82 7.33
CA ARG A 184 15.30 10.83 7.07
C ARG A 184 15.95 9.54 7.52
N SER A 185 17.17 9.34 7.07
CA SER A 185 18.00 8.19 7.45
C SER A 185 17.39 6.84 7.02
N ASN A 186 16.56 6.81 5.96
CA ASN A 186 15.94 5.59 5.47
C ASN A 186 16.90 4.83 4.53
N ASN A 187 16.76 3.51 4.48
CA ASN A 187 17.41 2.63 3.50
C ASN A 187 16.42 2.08 2.46
N GLN A 188 15.21 2.62 2.40
CA GLN A 188 14.14 2.14 1.53
C GLN A 188 13.22 3.31 1.18
N PHE A 189 12.65 3.28 -0.02
CA PHE A 189 11.63 4.23 -0.45
C PHE A 189 10.23 3.83 0.05
N ASP A 190 9.96 2.53 0.08
CA ASP A 190 8.59 2.01 0.11
C ASP A 190 7.88 2.29 1.43
N GLY A 191 6.58 2.56 1.34
CA GLY A 191 5.75 2.68 2.53
C GLY A 191 4.51 3.54 2.29
N GLU A 192 3.73 3.63 3.34
CA GLU A 192 2.59 4.54 3.45
C GLU A 192 2.92 5.60 4.50
N PHE A 193 2.92 6.86 4.09
CA PHE A 193 3.44 7.97 4.86
C PHE A 193 2.31 8.91 5.24
N THR A 194 2.22 9.27 6.51
CA THR A 194 1.21 10.21 7.03
C THR A 194 1.76 10.97 8.24
N ALA A 195 0.93 11.76 8.89
CA ALA A 195 1.23 12.39 10.16
C ALA A 195 0.03 12.33 11.11
N GLY A 196 0.30 12.33 12.41
CA GLY A 196 -0.71 12.23 13.45
C GLY A 196 -0.12 12.16 14.84
N GLU A 197 -0.95 12.14 15.87
CA GLU A 197 -0.49 11.98 17.25
C GLU A 197 0.14 10.60 17.47
N GLN A 198 1.11 10.51 18.39
CA GLN A 198 1.84 9.27 18.70
C GLN A 198 0.91 8.06 18.94
N ALA A 199 -0.21 8.28 19.64
CA ALA A 199 -1.18 7.23 19.97
C ALA A 199 -1.89 6.63 18.75
N ALA A 200 -1.85 7.29 17.59
CA ALA A 200 -2.43 6.79 16.37
C ALA A 200 -1.55 5.77 15.63
N PHE A 201 -0.27 5.67 16.02
CA PHE A 201 0.72 4.75 15.44
C PHE A 201 0.99 3.59 16.39
N GLY A 202 -0.08 3.01 16.95
CA GLY A 202 -0.01 1.86 17.85
C GLY A 202 0.39 0.55 17.14
N ALA A 203 0.53 -0.51 17.93
CA ALA A 203 0.84 -1.84 17.41
C ALA A 203 -0.25 -2.36 16.46
N ILE A 204 0.16 -3.03 15.40
CA ILE A 204 -0.73 -3.67 14.43
C ILE A 204 -0.63 -5.18 14.60
N THR A 205 -1.75 -5.82 14.94
CA THR A 205 -1.82 -7.28 15.04
C THR A 205 -1.89 -7.88 13.64
N SER A 206 -0.76 -8.40 13.17
CA SER A 206 -0.64 -9.13 11.91
C SER A 206 -0.74 -10.64 12.16
N PHE A 207 -1.35 -11.38 11.23
CA PHE A 207 -1.46 -12.84 11.31
C PHE A 207 -0.60 -13.49 10.24
N TYR A 208 0.27 -14.42 10.65
CA TYR A 208 1.14 -15.20 9.79
C TYR A 208 0.72 -16.66 9.86
N SER A 209 0.56 -17.32 8.71
CA SER A 209 0.33 -18.76 8.70
C SER A 209 1.54 -19.48 9.29
N ARG A 210 1.35 -20.32 10.30
CA ARG A 210 2.43 -21.09 10.94
C ARG A 210 2.42 -22.58 10.59
N THR A 211 1.33 -23.05 10.02
CA THR A 211 1.16 -24.39 9.46
C THR A 211 0.07 -24.34 8.39
N SER A 212 0.04 -25.34 7.51
CA SER A 212 -1.17 -25.63 6.74
C SER A 212 -2.32 -26.00 7.68
N GLY A 213 -3.53 -25.54 7.39
CA GLY A 213 -4.67 -25.71 8.28
C GLY A 213 -5.87 -24.85 7.89
N ASN A 214 -6.85 -24.75 8.77
CA ASN A 214 -8.07 -23.99 8.51
C ASN A 214 -7.91 -22.53 8.94
N TRP A 215 -8.47 -21.61 8.16
CA TRP A 215 -8.43 -20.16 8.42
C TRP A 215 -9.01 -19.82 9.80
N GLU A 216 -10.06 -20.51 10.23
CA GLU A 216 -10.77 -20.23 11.48
C GLU A 216 -10.09 -20.86 12.71
N THR A 217 -9.01 -21.64 12.50
CA THR A 217 -8.31 -22.35 13.58
C THR A 217 -7.12 -21.54 14.09
N ASN A 218 -7.11 -21.25 15.39
CA ASN A 218 -6.04 -20.49 16.04
C ASN A 218 -4.63 -21.08 15.83
N THR A 219 -4.49 -22.41 15.80
CA THR A 219 -3.20 -23.09 15.62
C THR A 219 -2.62 -22.95 14.22
N THR A 220 -3.43 -22.55 13.24
CA THR A 220 -2.99 -22.19 11.88
C THR A 220 -2.19 -20.89 11.86
N TRP A 221 -2.37 -20.02 12.87
CA TRP A 221 -1.84 -18.67 12.87
C TRP A 221 -0.89 -18.38 14.02
N SER A 222 0.01 -17.43 13.77
CA SER A 222 0.80 -16.74 14.79
C SER A 222 0.75 -15.24 14.56
N THR A 223 0.84 -14.45 15.63
CA THR A 223 1.04 -12.99 15.56
C THR A 223 2.50 -12.57 15.65
N SER A 224 3.42 -13.54 15.76
CA SER A 224 4.85 -13.31 15.98
C SER A 224 5.73 -13.88 14.85
N GLY A 225 5.19 -13.95 13.63
CA GLY A 225 5.87 -14.50 12.44
C GLY A 225 5.57 -15.97 12.17
N TYR A 226 6.09 -16.49 11.06
CA TYR A 226 5.73 -17.83 10.53
C TYR A 226 6.10 -19.01 11.43
N ASN A 227 7.09 -18.86 12.31
CA ASN A 227 7.52 -19.89 13.26
C ASN A 227 7.10 -19.57 14.71
N GLY A 228 6.30 -18.52 14.90
CA GLY A 228 5.86 -18.10 16.23
C GLY A 228 4.91 -19.10 16.88
N ALA A 229 4.67 -18.89 18.17
CA ALA A 229 3.66 -19.64 18.92
C ALA A 229 2.28 -19.49 18.27
N ALA A 230 1.44 -20.51 18.42
CA ALA A 230 0.05 -20.44 18.02
C ALA A 230 -0.64 -19.29 18.75
N VAL A 231 -1.57 -18.62 18.05
CA VAL A 231 -2.47 -17.67 18.70
C VAL A 231 -3.28 -18.40 19.79
N ALA A 232 -3.56 -17.73 20.89
CA ALA A 232 -4.34 -18.30 21.99
C ALA A 232 -5.68 -18.89 21.49
N ASN A 233 -6.13 -19.96 22.14
CA ASN A 233 -7.39 -20.62 21.80
C ASN A 233 -8.58 -19.66 21.95
N GLY A 234 -9.55 -19.79 21.06
CA GLY A 234 -10.79 -19.01 21.03
C GLY A 234 -11.36 -18.92 19.62
N THR A 235 -12.49 -18.24 19.50
CA THR A 235 -13.31 -18.19 18.27
C THR A 235 -13.58 -16.76 17.79
N THR A 236 -12.86 -15.77 18.33
CA THR A 236 -13.07 -14.36 17.97
C THR A 236 -12.19 -13.96 16.79
N ALA A 237 -12.82 -13.59 15.66
CA ALA A 237 -12.13 -13.05 14.50
C ALA A 237 -11.38 -11.76 14.85
N GLY A 238 -10.15 -11.64 14.35
CA GLY A 238 -9.20 -10.58 14.64
C GLY A 238 -8.46 -10.69 15.97
N THR A 239 -8.81 -11.70 16.79
CA THR A 239 -8.09 -12.02 18.04
C THR A 239 -7.50 -13.42 18.00
N ASN A 240 -8.31 -14.44 17.71
CA ASN A 240 -7.89 -15.85 17.71
C ASN A 240 -7.51 -16.37 16.32
N PHE A 241 -8.08 -15.76 15.29
CA PHE A 241 -7.77 -15.97 13.87
C PHE A 241 -7.98 -14.64 13.13
N PRO A 242 -7.58 -14.50 11.85
CA PRO A 242 -7.66 -13.21 11.18
C PRO A 242 -9.06 -12.62 11.09
N GLY A 243 -9.14 -11.29 11.20
CA GLY A 243 -10.36 -10.52 11.05
C GLY A 243 -10.17 -9.27 10.18
N PRO A 244 -11.24 -8.47 9.99
CA PRO A 244 -11.28 -7.39 9.01
C PRO A 244 -10.28 -6.25 9.25
N GLY A 245 -9.66 -6.14 10.43
CA GLY A 245 -8.66 -5.11 10.75
C GLY A 245 -7.21 -5.57 10.64
N ASN A 246 -6.97 -6.83 10.26
CA ASN A 246 -5.65 -7.45 10.39
C ASN A 246 -4.96 -7.68 9.04
N PRO A 247 -3.69 -7.31 8.90
CA PRO A 247 -2.84 -7.83 7.84
C PRO A 247 -2.67 -9.35 7.97
N VAL A 248 -2.77 -10.07 6.85
CA VAL A 248 -2.59 -11.54 6.80
C VAL A 248 -1.52 -11.92 5.80
N PHE A 249 -0.65 -12.85 6.20
CA PHE A 249 0.43 -13.39 5.38
C PHE A 249 0.38 -14.91 5.37
N ILE A 250 0.27 -15.49 4.17
CA ILE A 250 0.23 -16.94 3.96
C ILE A 250 1.54 -17.38 3.31
N GLY A 251 2.35 -18.05 4.12
CA GLY A 251 3.71 -18.51 3.84
C GLY A 251 4.72 -17.40 3.54
N SER A 252 5.98 -17.82 3.36
CA SER A 252 7.10 -16.98 2.97
C SER A 252 8.15 -17.81 2.25
N ALA A 253 8.29 -17.62 0.94
CA ALA A 253 9.31 -18.24 0.12
C ALA A 253 10.72 -17.82 0.57
N ALA A 254 10.87 -16.59 1.06
CA ALA A 254 12.14 -16.09 1.61
C ALA A 254 12.56 -16.87 2.87
N ASN A 255 11.59 -17.39 3.64
CA ASN A 255 11.85 -18.20 4.83
C ASN A 255 11.72 -19.71 4.56
N GLY A 256 11.49 -20.14 3.32
CA GLY A 256 11.24 -21.55 2.97
C GLY A 256 9.94 -22.12 3.55
N VAL A 257 8.97 -21.27 3.89
CA VAL A 257 7.69 -21.64 4.49
C VAL A 257 6.60 -21.63 3.42
N TYR A 258 5.97 -22.78 3.17
CA TYR A 258 4.95 -22.94 2.14
C TYR A 258 3.71 -23.61 2.74
N HIS A 259 2.65 -22.85 2.92
CA HIS A 259 1.44 -23.33 3.60
C HIS A 259 0.22 -23.30 2.69
N THR A 260 -0.70 -24.21 2.97
CA THR A 260 -2.06 -24.20 2.41
C THR A 260 -3.04 -23.90 3.53
N VAL A 261 -3.72 -22.76 3.41
CA VAL A 261 -4.78 -22.34 4.33
C VAL A 261 -6.13 -22.57 3.65
N ASN A 262 -7.01 -23.31 4.31
CA ASN A 262 -8.35 -23.59 3.81
C ASN A 262 -9.37 -22.75 4.57
N VAL A 263 -10.24 -22.04 3.87
CA VAL A 263 -11.37 -21.35 4.47
C VAL A 263 -12.52 -22.33 4.57
N THR A 264 -13.00 -22.57 5.79
CA THR A 264 -14.02 -23.59 6.05
C THR A 264 -15.37 -23.01 6.43
N ALA A 265 -15.44 -21.70 6.64
CA ALA A 265 -16.67 -20.99 6.92
C ALA A 265 -16.85 -19.78 6.00
N ASN A 266 -18.10 -19.46 5.67
CA ASN A 266 -18.45 -18.23 4.95
C ASN A 266 -17.95 -16.99 5.71
N THR A 267 -17.81 -15.87 5.00
CA THR A 267 -17.52 -14.55 5.59
C THR A 267 -16.14 -14.35 6.22
N ALA A 268 -15.15 -15.19 5.88
CA ALA A 268 -13.76 -14.92 6.24
C ALA A 268 -13.30 -13.53 5.75
N LYS A 269 -12.61 -12.78 6.64
CA LYS A 269 -12.18 -11.40 6.37
C LYS A 269 -10.75 -11.16 6.84
N SER A 270 -10.05 -10.32 6.10
CA SER A 270 -8.76 -9.73 6.50
C SER A 270 -8.73 -8.25 6.14
N GLY A 271 -7.93 -7.48 6.85
CA GLY A 271 -7.65 -6.09 6.49
C GLY A 271 -6.85 -6.01 5.20
N SER A 272 -5.79 -6.82 5.07
CA SER A 272 -5.05 -7.06 3.83
C SER A 272 -4.62 -8.51 3.76
N LEU A 273 -4.22 -8.98 2.56
CA LEU A 273 -3.78 -10.35 2.36
C LEU A 273 -2.56 -10.41 1.43
N VAL A 274 -1.57 -11.19 1.84
CA VAL A 274 -0.46 -11.62 0.99
C VAL A 274 -0.43 -13.14 0.96
N ILE A 275 -0.51 -13.72 -0.24
CA ILE A 275 -0.28 -15.14 -0.46
C ILE A 275 1.07 -15.26 -1.15
N ASP A 276 2.10 -15.70 -0.43
CA ASP A 276 3.45 -15.73 -0.98
C ASP A 276 3.65 -16.94 -1.92
N ARG A 277 4.67 -16.85 -2.78
CA ARG A 277 5.01 -17.87 -3.77
C ARG A 277 5.07 -19.27 -3.15
N GLY A 278 4.42 -20.23 -3.79
CA GLY A 278 4.37 -21.62 -3.34
C GLY A 278 3.32 -21.89 -2.24
N SER A 279 2.71 -20.85 -1.69
CA SER A 279 1.62 -20.97 -0.71
C SER A 279 0.25 -20.83 -1.38
N THR A 280 -0.78 -21.33 -0.69
CA THR A 280 -2.14 -21.39 -1.21
C THR A 280 -3.15 -20.91 -0.16
N LEU A 281 -4.10 -20.07 -0.60
CA LEU A 281 -5.38 -19.87 0.08
C LEU A 281 -6.47 -20.57 -0.73
N ASP A 282 -7.22 -21.48 -0.12
CA ASP A 282 -8.33 -22.17 -0.75
C ASP A 282 -9.64 -21.76 -0.08
N VAL A 283 -10.53 -21.09 -0.83
CA VAL A 283 -11.86 -20.72 -0.32
C VAL A 283 -12.93 -21.76 -0.61
N ALA A 284 -12.59 -22.83 -1.33
CA ALA A 284 -13.51 -23.87 -1.75
C ALA A 284 -14.82 -23.28 -2.28
N SER A 285 -15.97 -23.79 -1.85
CA SER A 285 -17.31 -23.29 -2.19
C SER A 285 -17.87 -22.30 -1.16
N THR A 286 -17.05 -21.83 -0.21
CA THR A 286 -17.47 -20.83 0.78
C THR A 286 -17.60 -19.45 0.14
N ILE A 287 -18.46 -18.59 0.71
CA ILE A 287 -18.91 -17.34 0.07
C ILE A 287 -18.84 -16.14 1.02
N ASN A 288 -19.04 -14.94 0.46
CA ASN A 288 -19.09 -13.66 1.17
C ASN A 288 -17.78 -13.26 1.87
N HIS A 289 -16.63 -13.75 1.38
CA HIS A 289 -15.31 -13.36 1.87
C HIS A 289 -14.95 -11.93 1.48
N ASN A 290 -14.15 -11.27 2.30
CA ASN A 290 -13.49 -10.02 1.92
C ASN A 290 -12.09 -9.93 2.53
N PHE A 291 -11.07 -10.14 1.71
CA PHE A 291 -9.68 -10.17 2.16
C PHE A 291 -8.98 -8.80 2.14
N GLY A 292 -9.68 -7.78 1.66
CA GLY A 292 -9.30 -6.36 1.74
C GLY A 292 -10.43 -5.57 2.40
N ALA A 293 -10.83 -5.99 3.60
CA ALA A 293 -11.97 -5.41 4.32
C ALA A 293 -11.68 -3.98 4.82
N LEU A 294 -10.41 -3.64 4.99
CA LEU A 294 -10.00 -2.25 5.10
C LEU A 294 -10.10 -1.64 3.70
N PRO A 295 -10.84 -0.52 3.53
CA PRO A 295 -10.96 0.15 2.24
C PRO A 295 -9.59 0.25 1.58
N ASP A 296 -9.52 -0.17 0.31
CA ASP A 296 -8.38 -0.08 -0.59
C ASP A 296 -7.07 -0.79 -0.13
N ALA A 297 -7.11 -1.60 0.93
CA ALA A 297 -5.99 -2.45 1.30
C ALA A 297 -5.78 -3.55 0.23
N LYS A 298 -4.54 -3.66 -0.26
CA LYS A 298 -4.21 -4.51 -1.41
C LYS A 298 -4.13 -5.98 -1.04
N ILE A 299 -4.58 -6.82 -1.97
CA ILE A 299 -4.22 -8.23 -2.03
C ILE A 299 -3.02 -8.39 -2.95
N GLY A 300 -2.00 -9.12 -2.49
CA GLY A 300 -0.75 -9.28 -3.21
C GLY A 300 -0.04 -10.61 -2.95
N GLY A 301 1.21 -10.67 -3.40
CA GLY A 301 2.00 -11.89 -3.44
C GLY A 301 1.86 -12.64 -4.76
N SER A 302 2.64 -13.71 -4.92
CA SER A 302 2.70 -14.53 -6.13
C SER A 302 2.35 -15.99 -5.86
N GLY A 303 1.58 -16.23 -4.79
CA GLY A 303 1.02 -17.53 -4.46
C GLY A 303 -0.26 -17.82 -5.21
N ARG A 304 -1.06 -18.73 -4.66
CA ARG A 304 -2.27 -19.26 -5.30
C ARG A 304 -3.52 -18.97 -4.49
N LEU A 305 -4.55 -18.40 -5.13
CA LEU A 305 -5.92 -18.36 -4.63
C LEU A 305 -6.73 -19.43 -5.36
N ARG A 306 -7.33 -20.38 -4.64
CA ARG A 306 -8.22 -21.39 -5.22
C ARG A 306 -9.67 -21.09 -4.88
N VAL A 307 -10.54 -21.18 -5.86
CA VAL A 307 -11.98 -20.91 -5.74
C VAL A 307 -12.76 -22.08 -6.38
N SER A 308 -13.80 -22.54 -5.70
CA SER A 308 -14.77 -23.49 -6.23
C SER A 308 -16.18 -22.91 -6.14
N SER A 309 -17.18 -23.67 -6.57
CA SER A 309 -18.59 -23.33 -6.38
C SER A 309 -19.42 -24.58 -6.21
N SER A 310 -20.41 -24.49 -5.31
CA SER A 310 -21.52 -25.43 -5.24
C SER A 310 -22.73 -24.96 -6.06
N GLY A 311 -22.72 -23.72 -6.56
CA GLY A 311 -23.77 -23.13 -7.38
C GLY A 311 -23.37 -23.01 -8.86
N ALA A 312 -24.26 -22.40 -9.66
CA ALA A 312 -24.06 -22.24 -11.10
C ALA A 312 -22.93 -21.25 -11.46
N THR A 313 -22.46 -20.43 -10.52
CA THR A 313 -21.38 -19.46 -10.73
C THR A 313 -20.50 -19.43 -9.49
N ALA A 314 -19.17 -19.36 -9.68
CA ALA A 314 -18.25 -19.16 -8.56
C ALA A 314 -18.30 -17.72 -8.05
N ILE A 315 -18.24 -17.55 -6.73
CA ILE A 315 -18.22 -16.22 -6.11
C ILE A 315 -16.77 -15.88 -5.78
N PHE A 316 -16.23 -14.87 -6.45
CA PHE A 316 -14.88 -14.39 -6.17
C PHE A 316 -14.84 -13.58 -4.86
N PRO A 317 -13.82 -13.74 -4.01
CA PRO A 317 -13.69 -12.96 -2.77
C PRO A 317 -13.68 -11.44 -2.99
N GLY A 318 -14.26 -10.68 -2.07
CA GLY A 318 -14.13 -9.22 -2.04
C GLY A 318 -12.71 -8.75 -1.67
N GLY A 319 -12.38 -7.52 -2.07
CA GLY A 319 -11.08 -6.88 -1.85
C GLY A 319 -10.46 -6.36 -3.15
N ASP A 320 -9.36 -5.62 -3.07
CA ASP A 320 -8.64 -5.13 -4.24
C ASP A 320 -7.51 -6.12 -4.64
N PHE A 321 -7.82 -6.97 -5.62
CA PHE A 321 -6.89 -7.95 -6.17
C PHE A 321 -6.07 -7.45 -7.36
N GLY A 322 -6.14 -6.16 -7.72
CA GLY A 322 -5.46 -5.63 -8.90
C GLY A 322 -3.94 -5.88 -8.90
N SER A 323 -3.31 -5.87 -7.71
CA SER A 323 -1.89 -6.22 -7.57
C SER A 323 -1.60 -7.72 -7.51
N PHE A 324 -2.57 -8.56 -7.18
CA PHE A 324 -2.44 -10.01 -7.19
C PHE A 324 -2.57 -10.56 -8.61
N ILE A 325 -3.49 -10.05 -9.44
CA ILE A 325 -3.73 -10.60 -10.79
C ILE A 325 -2.92 -9.95 -11.91
N GLN A 326 -2.06 -8.98 -11.59
CA GLN A 326 -1.18 -8.35 -12.58
C GLN A 326 -0.04 -9.29 -13.03
N TYR A 327 0.68 -8.90 -14.09
CA TYR A 327 1.88 -9.63 -14.53
C TYR A 327 2.91 -9.79 -13.39
N GLY A 328 3.35 -11.03 -13.17
CA GLY A 328 4.26 -11.37 -12.07
C GLY A 328 3.61 -11.44 -10.68
N GLY A 329 2.28 -11.30 -10.61
CA GLY A 329 1.49 -11.54 -9.41
C GLY A 329 1.22 -13.03 -9.17
N GLY A 330 0.13 -13.33 -8.49
CA GLY A 330 -0.31 -14.68 -8.14
C GLY A 330 -1.18 -15.34 -9.19
N THR A 331 -1.66 -16.53 -8.85
CA THR A 331 -2.51 -17.37 -9.69
C THR A 331 -3.88 -17.53 -9.04
N VAL A 332 -4.95 -17.32 -9.83
CA VAL A 332 -6.31 -17.68 -9.42
C VAL A 332 -6.67 -18.99 -10.12
N GLU A 333 -6.92 -20.03 -9.35
CA GLU A 333 -7.36 -21.34 -9.86
C GLU A 333 -8.82 -21.58 -9.54
N TYR A 334 -9.62 -21.83 -10.58
CA TYR A 334 -10.98 -22.34 -10.43
C TYR A 334 -10.97 -23.85 -10.56
N TYR A 335 -11.59 -24.55 -9.61
CA TYR A 335 -11.67 -26.01 -9.64
C TYR A 335 -13.07 -26.50 -9.26
N SER A 336 -13.48 -27.62 -9.84
CA SER A 336 -14.76 -28.28 -9.53
C SER A 336 -14.53 -29.53 -8.68
N THR A 337 -15.48 -29.82 -7.79
CA THR A 337 -15.55 -31.07 -7.03
C THR A 337 -16.73 -31.95 -7.48
N GLY A 338 -17.25 -31.75 -8.69
CA GLY A 338 -18.37 -32.52 -9.26
C GLY A 338 -19.53 -31.67 -9.83
N THR A 339 -19.51 -30.36 -9.63
CA THR A 339 -20.51 -29.42 -10.16
C THR A 339 -19.87 -28.51 -11.22
N SER A 340 -20.49 -28.41 -12.40
CA SER A 340 -20.08 -27.43 -13.40
C SER A 340 -20.55 -26.02 -12.98
N PHE A 341 -19.70 -25.02 -13.13
CA PHE A 341 -20.04 -23.63 -12.82
C PHE A 341 -19.40 -22.67 -13.82
N ALA A 342 -20.01 -21.51 -13.97
CA ALA A 342 -19.43 -20.39 -14.70
C ALA A 342 -18.36 -19.69 -13.85
N VAL A 343 -17.24 -19.35 -14.47
CA VAL A 343 -16.23 -18.47 -13.90
C VAL A 343 -16.78 -17.03 -13.94
N PRO A 344 -16.74 -16.27 -12.83
CA PRO A 344 -17.28 -14.92 -12.81
C PRO A 344 -16.48 -13.99 -13.74
N PRO A 345 -17.15 -13.11 -14.51
CA PRO A 345 -16.48 -12.15 -15.39
C PRO A 345 -15.83 -10.97 -14.62
N ALA A 346 -16.12 -10.84 -13.32
CA ALA A 346 -15.62 -9.77 -12.47
C ALA A 346 -15.41 -10.23 -11.02
N ALA A 347 -14.50 -9.54 -10.34
CA ALA A 347 -14.19 -9.65 -8.92
C ALA A 347 -14.50 -8.31 -8.23
N GLY A 348 -15.74 -8.12 -7.75
CA GLY A 348 -16.20 -6.80 -7.32
C GLY A 348 -16.27 -5.83 -8.49
N SER A 349 -15.57 -4.69 -8.41
CA SER A 349 -15.43 -3.73 -9.53
C SER A 349 -14.34 -4.09 -10.53
N LEU A 350 -13.52 -5.10 -10.24
CA LEU A 350 -12.39 -5.49 -11.09
C LEU A 350 -12.90 -6.40 -12.21
N THR A 351 -12.81 -5.94 -13.46
CA THR A 351 -13.08 -6.80 -14.62
C THR A 351 -11.99 -7.87 -14.70
N LEU A 352 -12.37 -9.15 -14.67
CA LEU A 352 -11.45 -10.27 -14.85
C LEU A 352 -11.30 -10.56 -16.35
N ASN A 353 -10.64 -9.66 -17.08
CA ASN A 353 -10.49 -9.75 -18.54
C ASN A 353 -9.20 -10.46 -18.99
N GLN A 354 -8.39 -10.95 -18.06
CA GLN A 354 -7.24 -11.81 -18.32
C GLN A 354 -7.24 -12.97 -17.33
N TYR A 355 -7.56 -14.16 -17.83
CA TYR A 355 -7.34 -15.43 -17.13
C TYR A 355 -6.03 -16.00 -17.67
N ARG A 356 -5.06 -16.29 -16.80
CA ARG A 356 -3.81 -16.95 -17.19
C ARG A 356 -3.69 -18.27 -16.47
#